data_AF-A0A5C5XIV3-F1
#
_entry.id   AF-A0A5C5XIV3-F1
#
_cell.length_a   1.000
_cell.length_b   1.000
_cell.length_c   1.000
_cell.angle_alpha   90.00
_cell.angle_beta   90.00
_cell.angle_gamma   90.00
#
_symmetry.space_group_name_H-M   'P 1'
#
loop_
_entity.id
_entity.type
_entity.pdbx_description
1 polymer ?
#
loop_
_entity_poly.entity_id
_entity_poly.type
_entity_poly.pdbx_seq_one_letter_code
_entity_poly.pdbx_strand_id
1 'polypeptide(L)'
;MTISQLIKLFSRKLSSSRFDVQVGQIVCWVFAIFVMLIGITKVSRMGLSEAQLIFGILLVVVLTLQMIILGMILPMVDYVCQKQKENP
;
A
#
# COMPACT_ATOMS: atom_id res chain seq x y z
N MET A 1 23.19 1.35 11.01
CA MET A 1 21.87 0.91 11.55
C MET A 1 21.27 -0.05 10.52
N THR A 2 21.31 -1.34 10.78
CA THR A 2 20.91 -2.37 9.80
C THR A 2 19.39 -2.39 9.62
N ILE A 3 18.92 -2.58 8.39
CA ILE A 3 17.49 -2.58 8.00
C ILE A 3 16.66 -3.52 8.90
N SER A 4 17.26 -4.62 9.36
CA SER A 4 16.64 -5.58 10.30
C SER A 4 16.25 -4.98 11.66
N GLN A 5 17.03 -4.03 12.19
CA GLN A 5 16.71 -3.32 13.43
C GLN A 5 15.55 -2.33 13.22
N LEU A 6 15.50 -1.70 12.05
CA LEU A 6 14.43 -0.77 11.68
C LEU A 6 13.09 -1.49 11.54
N ILE A 7 13.08 -2.67 10.90
CA ILE A 7 11.90 -3.54 10.78
C ILE A 7 11.45 -4.01 12.17
N LYS A 8 12.37 -4.42 13.06
CA LYS A 8 12.02 -4.81 14.44
C LYS A 8 11.41 -3.67 15.26
N LEU A 9 11.86 -2.44 15.04
CA LEU A 9 11.28 -1.24 15.66
C LEU A 9 9.88 -0.93 15.09
N PHE A 10 9.67 -1.13 13.78
CA PHE A 10 8.38 -0.93 13.13
C PHE A 10 7.36 -2.05 13.39
N SER A 11 7.82 -3.27 13.70
CA SER A 11 6.97 -4.44 14.01
C SER A 11 6.55 -4.54 15.48
N ARG A 12 7.07 -3.68 16.36
CA ARG A 12 6.52 -3.55 17.71
C ARG A 12 5.21 -2.77 17.60
N LYS A 13 4.07 -3.38 17.98
CA LYS A 13 2.76 -2.70 18.13
C LYS A 13 2.98 -1.36 18.83
N LEU A 14 2.97 -0.27 18.07
CA LEU A 14 3.59 0.97 18.53
C LEU A 14 2.66 1.78 19.43
N SER A 15 1.33 1.59 19.35
CA SER A 15 0.45 2.37 20.23
C SER A 15 -0.97 1.84 20.46
N SER A 16 -1.60 1.14 19.52
CA SER A 16 -2.96 0.56 19.63
C SER A 16 -3.33 -0.06 18.29
N SER A 17 -4.16 -1.13 18.26
CA SER A 17 -4.66 -1.76 17.01
C SER A 17 -5.19 -0.72 16.01
N ARG A 18 -5.92 0.28 16.51
CA ARG A 18 -6.49 1.35 15.67
C ARG A 18 -5.44 2.31 15.11
N PHE A 19 -4.38 2.57 15.86
CA PHE A 19 -3.31 3.47 15.42
C PHE A 19 -2.46 2.79 14.33
N ASP A 20 -2.12 1.52 14.53
CA ASP A 20 -1.35 0.74 13.56
C ASP A 20 -2.12 0.62 12.21
N VAL A 21 -3.45 0.46 12.27
CA VAL A 21 -4.32 0.46 11.08
C VAL A 21 -4.30 1.80 10.37
N GLN A 22 -4.54 2.92 11.08
CA GLN A 22 -4.54 4.26 10.48
C GLN A 22 -3.19 4.59 9.82
N VAL A 23 -2.08 4.27 10.48
CA VAL A 23 -0.73 4.43 9.90
C VAL A 23 -0.60 3.58 8.64
N GLY A 24 -1.04 2.31 8.68
CA GLY A 24 -1.05 1.43 7.51
C GLY A 24 -1.84 1.99 6.33
N GLN A 25 -3.02 2.56 6.59
CA GLN A 25 -3.84 3.20 5.56
C GLN A 25 -3.13 4.40 4.91
N ILE A 26 -2.58 5.30 5.74
CA ILE A 26 -1.85 6.48 5.26
C ILE A 26 -0.65 6.04 4.41
N VAL A 27 0.11 5.03 4.86
CA VAL A 27 1.23 4.48 4.10
C VAL A 27 0.77 3.93 2.76
N CYS A 28 -0.31 3.14 2.73
CA CYS A 28 -0.87 2.63 1.47
C CYS A 28 -1.28 3.74 0.50
N TRP A 29 -1.94 4.80 0.98
CA TRP A 29 -2.35 5.93 0.14
C TRP A 29 -1.17 6.73 -0.38
N VAL A 30 -0.19 7.04 0.47
CA VAL A 30 1.04 7.71 0.07
C VAL A 30 1.77 6.87 -0.99
N PHE A 31 1.88 5.56 -0.78
CA PHE A 31 2.53 4.67 -1.73
C PHE A 31 1.78 4.59 -3.05
N ALA A 32 0.44 4.59 -3.05
CA ALA A 32 -0.37 4.63 -4.27
C ALA A 32 -0.05 5.89 -5.10
N ILE A 33 0.04 7.06 -4.47
CA ILE A 33 0.42 8.32 -5.14
C ILE A 33 1.83 8.21 -5.73
N PHE A 34 2.79 7.69 -4.95
CA PHE A 34 4.16 7.50 -5.44
C PHE A 34 4.23 6.55 -6.63
N VAL A 35 3.55 5.39 -6.56
CA VAL A 35 3.50 4.41 -7.66
C VAL A 35 2.91 5.04 -8.91
N MET A 36 1.84 5.83 -8.79
CA MET A 36 1.21 6.50 -9.91
C MET A 36 2.14 7.54 -10.55
N LEU A 37 2.73 8.44 -9.75
CA LEU A 37 3.64 9.49 -10.26
C LEU A 37 4.91 8.91 -10.88
N ILE A 38 5.57 7.98 -10.19
CA ILE A 38 6.80 7.34 -10.67
C ILE A 38 6.49 6.45 -11.87
N GLY A 39 5.41 5.69 -11.81
CA GLY A 39 4.98 4.78 -12.87
C GLY A 39 4.72 5.52 -14.18
N ILE A 40 3.90 6.57 -14.16
CA ILE A 40 3.62 7.39 -15.35
C ILE A 40 4.90 8.04 -15.87
N THR A 41 5.72 8.63 -14.99
CA THR A 41 6.98 9.29 -15.39
C THR A 41 7.97 8.31 -16.00
N LYS A 42 8.04 7.07 -15.51
CA LYS A 42 8.93 6.03 -16.04
C LYS A 42 8.43 5.53 -17.39
N VAL A 43 7.14 5.24 -17.51
CA VAL A 43 6.53 4.74 -18.74
C VAL A 43 6.63 5.78 -19.86
N SER A 44 6.41 7.07 -19.56
CA SER A 44 6.49 8.14 -20.57
C SER A 44 7.90 8.45 -21.07
N ARG A 45 8.94 8.10 -20.29
CA ARG A 45 10.35 8.30 -20.67
C ARG A 45 10.93 7.15 -21.48
N MET A 46 10.22 6.03 -21.59
CA MET A 46 10.67 4.91 -22.40
C MET A 46 10.21 5.14 -23.85
N GLY A 47 11.12 4.97 -24.81
CA GLY A 47 10.81 4.99 -26.25
C GLY A 47 10.07 3.72 -26.67
N LEU A 48 8.89 3.51 -26.10
CA LEU A 48 8.06 2.31 -26.28
C LEU A 48 7.18 2.44 -27.53
N SER A 49 6.81 1.28 -28.07
CA SER A 49 5.70 1.18 -29.02
C SER A 49 4.38 1.57 -28.34
N GLU A 50 3.41 2.05 -29.11
CA GLU A 50 2.07 2.46 -28.62
C GLU A 50 1.40 1.37 -27.77
N ALA A 51 1.48 0.11 -28.22
CA ALA A 51 0.91 -1.01 -27.48
C ALA A 51 1.59 -1.20 -26.11
N GLN A 52 2.92 -1.11 -26.06
CA GLN A 52 3.68 -1.24 -24.81
C GLN A 52 3.42 -0.07 -23.86
N LEU A 53 3.20 1.14 -24.38
CA LEU A 53 2.81 2.30 -23.59
C LEU A 53 1.44 2.07 -22.92
N ILE A 54 0.46 1.57 -23.67
CA ILE A 54 -0.88 1.25 -23.16
C ILE A 54 -0.80 0.18 -22.05
N PHE A 55 -0.07 -0.92 -22.29
CA PHE A 55 0.12 -1.96 -21.28
C PHE A 55 0.88 -1.43 -20.05
N GLY A 56 1.87 -0.54 -20.25
CA GLY A 56 2.60 0.10 -19.16
C GLY A 56 1.71 0.97 -18.28
N ILE A 57 0.87 1.81 -18.89
CA ILE A 57 -0.11 2.64 -18.16
C ILE A 57 -1.12 1.74 -17.43
N LEU A 58 -1.64 0.70 -18.10
CA LEU A 58 -2.57 -0.25 -17.49
C LEU A 58 -1.95 -0.91 -16.26
N LEU A 59 -0.69 -1.35 -16.34
CA LEU A 59 0.03 -1.93 -15.21
C LEU A 59 0.16 -0.94 -14.04
N VAL A 60 0.52 0.31 -14.30
CA VAL A 60 0.63 1.35 -13.26
C VAL A 60 -0.71 1.59 -12.57
N VAL A 61 -1.80 1.61 -13.33
CA VAL A 61 -3.16 1.76 -12.78
C VAL A 61 -3.53 0.57 -11.89
N VAL A 62 -3.28 -0.66 -12.34
CA VAL A 62 -3.56 -1.88 -11.56
C VAL A 62 -2.78 -1.89 -10.23
N LEU A 63 -1.49 -1.57 -10.26
CA LEU A 63 -0.68 -1.51 -9.04
C LEU A 63 -1.16 -0.42 -8.08
N THR A 64 -1.54 0.75 -8.61
CA THR A 64 -2.10 1.85 -7.81
C THR A 64 -3.41 1.42 -7.14
N LEU A 65 -4.32 0.80 -7.90
CA LEU A 65 -5.58 0.27 -7.36
C LEU A 65 -5.35 -0.78 -6.27
N GLN A 66 -4.36 -1.66 -6.45
CA GLN A 66 -4.05 -2.67 -5.45
C GLN A 66 -3.62 -2.07 -4.11
N MET A 67 -2.83 -0.98 -4.13
CA MET A 67 -2.46 -0.26 -2.91
C MET A 67 -3.65 0.43 -2.25
N ILE A 68 -4.57 0.99 -3.03
CA ILE A 68 -5.82 1.58 -2.52
C ILE A 68 -6.68 0.49 -1.86
N ILE A 69 -6.85 -0.65 -2.51
CA ILE A 69 -7.60 -1.80 -2.00
C ILE A 69 -7.00 -2.29 -0.68
N LEU A 70 -5.67 -2.42 -0.59
CA LEU A 70 -5.00 -2.77 0.67
C LEU A 70 -5.28 -1.75 1.78
N GLY A 71 -5.24 -0.46 1.47
CA GLY A 71 -5.63 0.61 2.40
C GLY A 71 -7.08 0.50 2.89
N MET A 72 -8.00 -0.01 2.06
CA MET A 72 -9.40 -0.25 2.46
C MET A 72 -9.58 -1.54 3.25
N ILE A 73 -8.78 -2.58 2.99
CA ILE A 73 -8.88 -3.89 3.65
C ILE A 73 -8.33 -3.84 5.09
N LEU A 74 -7.28 -3.07 5.36
CA LEU A 74 -6.68 -2.92 6.69
C LEU A 74 -7.69 -2.66 7.83
N PRO A 75 -8.60 -1.68 7.75
CA PRO A 75 -9.61 -1.45 8.80
C PRO A 75 -10.68 -2.54 8.87
N MET A 76 -11.02 -3.18 7.74
CA MET A 76 -11.95 -4.31 7.69
C MET A 76 -11.40 -5.50 8.49
N VAL A 77 -10.12 -5.82 8.30
CA VAL A 77 -9.46 -6.92 9.00
C VAL A 77 -9.39 -6.63 10.51
N ASP A 78 -9.07 -5.39 10.90
CA ASP A 78 -9.07 -5.01 12.32
C ASP A 78 -10.45 -5.14 12.95
N TYR A 79 -11.51 -4.69 12.25
CA TYR A 79 -12.89 -4.83 12.71
C TYR A 79 -13.30 -6.29 12.89
N VAL A 80 -13.00 -7.17 11.94
CA VAL A 80 -13.31 -8.61 12.04
C VAL A 80 -12.55 -9.26 13.21
N CYS A 81 -11.27 -8.92 13.38
CA CYS A 81 -10.46 -9.40 14.51
C CYS A 81 -10.98 -8.93 15.88
N GLN A 82 -11.47 -7.70 15.97
CA GLN A 82 -12.10 -7.18 17.19
C GLN A 82 -13.40 -7.94 17.50
N LYS A 83 -14.26 -8.12 16.50
CA LYS A 83 -15.55 -8.82 16.66
C LYS A 83 -15.40 -10.28 17.08
N GLN A 84 -14.38 -10.99 16.59
CA GLN A 84 -14.06 -12.36 17.01
C GLN A 84 -13.57 -12.44 18.46
N LYS A 85 -12.92 -11.40 18.99
CA LYS A 85 -12.52 -11.39 20.41
C LYS A 85 -13.68 -11.15 21.37
N GLU A 86 -14.74 -10.48 20.92
CA GLU A 86 -15.95 -10.24 21.71
C GLU A 86 -16.91 -11.44 21.76
N ASN A 87 -16.80 -12.40 20.84
CA ASN A 87 -17.64 -13.59 20.79
C ASN A 87 -16.77 -14.84 20.49
N PRO A 88 -16.10 -15.39 21.53
CA PRO A 88 -15.10 -16.45 21.38
C PRO A 88 -15.66 -17.81 20.95
#